data_AF-A0A958QZB3-F1
#
_entry.id   AF-A0A958QZB3-F1
#
_cell.length_a   1.000
_cell.length_b   1.000
_cell.length_c   1.000
_cell.angle_alpha   90.00
_cell.angle_beta   90.00
_cell.angle_gamma   90.00
#
_symmetry.space_group_name_H-M   'P 1'
#
loop_
_entity.id
_entity.type
_entity.pdbx_description
1 polymer ?
#
loop_
_entity_poly.entity_id
_entity_poly.type
_entity_poly.pdbx_seq_one_letter_code
_entity_poly.pdbx_strand_id
1 'polypeptide(L)' 'MNAEELRIGRLESLVEEMLKSVPCEKTVKAMMQESGIEYSSDPIERINLVLKALHFEEGPSETAPEKGL' A
#
# COMPACT_ATOMS: atom_id res chain seq x y z
N MET A 1 2.45 -18.43 -13.63
CA MET A 1 2.31 -17.46 -12.54
C MET A 1 2.49 -18.18 -11.23
N ASN A 2 3.44 -17.74 -10.41
CA ASN A 2 3.63 -18.28 -9.06
C ASN A 2 2.73 -17.53 -8.05
N ALA A 3 2.65 -18.03 -6.81
CA ALA A 3 1.78 -17.46 -5.78
C ALA A 3 2.16 -16.02 -5.39
N GLU A 4 3.43 -15.67 -5.52
CA GLU A 4 3.96 -14.34 -5.21
C GLU A 4 3.56 -13.31 -6.27
N GLU A 5 3.70 -13.63 -7.55
CA GLU A 5 3.23 -12.80 -8.68
C GLU A 5 1.72 -12.53 -8.57
N LEU A 6 0.92 -13.54 -8.19
CA LEU A 6 -0.52 -13.39 -7.94
C LEU A 6 -0.82 -12.49 -6.74
N ARG A 7 0.05 -12.46 -5.73
CA ARG A 7 -0.10 -11.58 -4.56
C ARG A 7 0.21 -10.13 -4.96
N ILE A 8 1.33 -9.92 -5.63
CA ILE A 8 1.75 -8.59 -6.09
C ILE A 8 0.71 -7.98 -7.01
N GLY A 9 0.23 -8.71 -8.02
CA GLY A 9 -0.79 -8.18 -8.95
C GLY A 9 -2.10 -7.79 -8.27
N ARG A 10 -2.49 -8.46 -7.17
CA ARG A 10 -3.65 -8.06 -6.36
C ARG A 10 -3.41 -6.76 -5.59
N LEU A 11 -2.22 -6.58 -5.04
CA LEU A 11 -1.84 -5.36 -4.34
C LEU A 11 -1.70 -4.18 -5.31
N GLU A 12 -1.16 -4.39 -6.50
CA GLU A 12 -1.11 -3.37 -7.56
C GLU A 12 -2.53 -2.94 -7.99
N SER A 13 -3.42 -3.91 -8.24
CA SER A 13 -4.83 -3.63 -8.56
C SER A 13 -5.53 -2.83 -7.45
N LEU A 14 -5.17 -3.09 -6.20
CA LEU A 14 -5.69 -2.36 -5.05
C LEU A 14 -5.21 -0.90 -5.02
N VAL A 15 -3.92 -0.68 -5.28
CA VAL A 15 -3.37 0.68 -5.40
C VAL A 15 -4.05 1.44 -6.55
N GLU A 16 -4.26 0.80 -7.70
CA GLU A 16 -4.96 1.41 -8.83
C GLU A 16 -6.39 1.85 -8.47
N GLU A 17 -7.14 1.04 -7.73
CA GLU A 17 -8.48 1.43 -7.24
C GLU A 17 -8.41 2.63 -6.28
N MET A 18 -7.44 2.66 -5.37
CA MET A 18 -7.25 3.75 -4.41
C MET A 18 -6.85 5.08 -5.08
N LEU A 19 -6.16 5.02 -6.22
CA LEU A 19 -5.70 6.21 -6.96
C LEU A 19 -6.75 6.79 -7.91
N LYS A 20 -7.94 6.18 -8.03
CA LYS A 20 -9.04 6.75 -8.83
C LYS A 20 -9.50 8.09 -8.26
N SER A 21 -10.04 8.95 -9.13
CA SER A 21 -10.64 10.23 -8.71
C SER A 21 -11.80 10.04 -7.73
N VAL A 22 -12.52 8.93 -7.85
CA VAL A 22 -13.56 8.48 -6.92
C VAL A 22 -13.34 6.98 -6.66
N PRO A 23 -12.58 6.61 -5.61
CA PRO A 23 -12.36 5.21 -5.25
C PRO A 23 -13.67 4.54 -4.83
N CYS A 24 -13.91 3.31 -5.29
CA CYS A 24 -15.03 2.53 -4.79
C CYS A 24 -14.67 1.92 -3.42
N GLU A 25 -15.11 2.56 -2.34
CA GLU A 25 -14.83 2.14 -0.97
C GLU A 25 -15.19 0.67 -0.67
N LYS A 26 -16.28 0.18 -1.26
CA LYS A 26 -16.69 -1.23 -1.14
C LYS A 26 -15.64 -2.17 -1.76
N THR A 27 -15.12 -1.80 -2.94
CA THR A 27 -14.08 -2.55 -3.65
C THR A 27 -12.77 -2.49 -2.87
N VAL A 28 -12.34 -1.30 -2.45
CA VAL A 28 -11.11 -1.13 -1.66
C VAL A 28 -11.14 -1.98 -0.40
N LYS A 29 -12.25 -1.92 0.36
CA LYS A 29 -12.39 -2.70 1.60
C LYS A 29 -12.34 -4.21 1.34
N ALA A 30 -13.01 -4.70 0.29
CA ALA A 30 -12.98 -6.11 -0.07
C ALA A 30 -11.57 -6.57 -0.44
N MET A 31 -10.89 -5.82 -1.31
CA MET A 31 -9.54 -6.15 -1.77
C MET A 31 -8.48 -6.09 -0.65
N MET A 32 -8.62 -5.16 0.30
CA MET A 32 -7.77 -5.13 1.50
C MET A 32 -7.96 -6.40 2.34
N GLN A 33 -9.21 -6.79 2.60
CA GLN A 33 -9.52 -8.01 3.36
C GLN A 33 -9.03 -9.28 2.66
N GLU A 34 -9.23 -9.39 1.34
CA GLU A 34 -8.72 -10.51 0.53
C GLU A 34 -7.19 -10.60 0.51
N SER A 35 -6.52 -9.46 0.70
CA SER A 35 -5.06 -9.36 0.80
C SER A 35 -4.54 -9.51 2.24
N GLY A 36 -5.44 -9.73 3.22
CA GLY A 36 -5.07 -9.84 4.64
C GLY A 36 -4.64 -8.53 5.29
N ILE A 37 -5.00 -7.39 4.70
CA ILE A 37 -4.66 -6.05 5.18
C ILE A 37 -5.87 -5.48 5.94
N GLU A 38 -5.64 -4.96 7.14
CA GLU A 38 -6.67 -4.31 7.93
C GLU A 38 -7.14 -3.01 7.25
N TYR A 39 -8.45 -2.83 7.15
CA TYR A 39 -9.03 -1.62 6.58
C TYR A 39 -8.94 -0.46 7.56
N SER A 40 -8.42 0.68 7.10
CA SER A 40 -8.51 1.97 7.79
C SER A 40 -9.48 2.90 7.06
N SER A 41 -10.16 3.77 7.80
CA SER A 41 -10.96 4.86 7.22
C SER A 41 -10.09 6.01 6.69
N ASP A 42 -8.82 6.09 7.07
CA ASP A 42 -7.87 7.07 6.55
C ASP A 42 -7.28 6.59 5.20
N PRO A 43 -7.52 7.32 4.08
CA PRO A 43 -6.95 6.99 2.78
C PRO A 43 -5.42 6.89 2.77
N ILE A 44 -4.72 7.74 3.53
CA ILE A 44 -3.25 7.76 3.56
C ILE A 44 -2.72 6.52 4.30
N GLU A 45 -3.34 6.18 5.43
CA GLU A 45 -2.99 4.97 6.18
C GLU A 45 -3.18 3.71 5.32
N ARG A 46 -4.29 3.63 4.57
CA ARG A 46 -4.53 2.50 3.65
C ARG A 46 -3.41 2.34 2.62
N ILE A 47 -2.99 3.44 1.98
CA ILE A 47 -1.90 3.40 1.00
C ILE A 47 -0.61 2.92 1.66
N ASN A 48 -0.27 3.45 2.84
CA ASN A 48 0.93 3.04 3.57
C ASN A 48 0.91 1.55 3.94
N LEU A 49 -0.25 1.02 4.34
CA LEU A 49 -0.41 -0.41 4.63
C LEU A 49 -0.20 -1.29 3.39
N VAL A 50 -0.72 -0.87 2.24
CA VAL A 50 -0.55 -1.60 0.97
C VAL A 50 0.90 -1.53 0.48
N LEU A 51 1.56 -0.38 0.59
CA LEU A 51 2.98 -0.22 0.25
C LEU A 51 3.89 -1.09 1.14
N LYS A 52 3.63 -1.13 2.45
CA LYS A 52 4.33 -2.06 3.36
C LYS A 52 4.12 -3.51 2.97
N ALA A 53 2.90 -3.88 2.56
CA ALA A 53 2.59 -5.24 2.10
C ALA A 53 3.31 -5.61 0.79
N LEU A 54 3.62 -4.62 -0.06
CA LEU A 54 4.44 -4.76 -1.26
C LEU A 54 5.94 -4.89 -0.96
N HIS A 55 6.35 -4.91 0.31
CA HIS A 55 7.76 -4.78 0.72
C HIS A 55 8.42 -3.52 0.14
N PHE A 56 7.64 -2.45 -0.04
CA PHE A 56 8.20 -1.15 -0.33
C PHE A 56 8.84 -0.66 0.98
N GLU A 57 10.15 -0.88 1.11
CA GLU A 57 10.93 -0.20 2.13
C GLU A 57 10.92 1.28 1.76
N GLU A 58 10.41 2.14 2.66
CA GLU A 58 10.68 3.56 2.57
C GLU A 58 12.19 3.70 2.43
N GLY A 59 12.65 4.14 1.25
CA GLY A 59 14.06 4.43 1.03
C GLY A 59 14.59 5.31 2.16
N PRO A 60 15.89 5.25 2.48
CA PRO A 60 16.43 5.90 3.67
C PRO A 60 15.90 7.33 3.73
N SER A 61 15.09 7.62 4.76
CA SER A 61 14.64 8.96 5.06
C SER A 61 15.88 9.82 5.13
N GLU A 62 16.09 10.70 4.13
CA GLU A 62 17.09 11.77 4.15
C GLU A 62 16.68 12.81 5.20
N THR A 63 16.63 12.38 6.46
CA THR A 63 16.80 13.24 7.62
C THR A 63 18.25 13.08 8.02
N ALA A 64 19.10 13.85 7.34
CA ALA A 64 20.50 14.02 7.67
C ALA A 64 20.68 14.34 9.17
N PRO A 65 21.66 13.76 9.85
CA PRO A 65 22.50 14.52 10.74
C PRO A 65 23.66 15.04 9.89
N GLU A 66 23.60 16.30 9.46
CA GLU A 66 24.84 17.07 9.32
C GLU A 66 25.51 16.99 10.70
N LYS A 67 26.44 16.05 10.87
CA LYS A 67 27.39 16.13 11.97
C LYS A 67 28.32 17.28 11.64
N GLY A 68 27.92 18.46 12.12
CA GLY A 68 28.86 19.52 12.42
C GLY A 68 29.89 19.03 13.44
N LEU A 69 31.08 19.62 13.31
CA LEU A 69 32.33 19.48 14.07
C LEU A 69 33.30 18.41 13.54
#